data_AF-A0A2G6MQD4-F1
#
_entry.id   AF-A0A2G6MQD4-F1
#
_cell.length_a   1.000
_cell.length_b   1.000
_cell.length_c   1.000
_cell.angle_alpha   90.00
_cell.angle_beta   90.00
_cell.angle_gamma   90.00
#
_symmetry.space_group_name_H-M   'P 1'
#
loop_
_entity.id
_entity.type
_entity.pdbx_description
1 polymer ?
#
loop_
_entity_poly.entity_id
_entity_poly.type
_entity_poly.pdbx_seq_one_letter_code
_entity_poly.pdbx_strand_id
1 'polypeptide(L)' 'AELAAATTVVLASRTGLPVSTTHILVGSVLGVGLARGVGALDLRVVFNIIVSWLVTLPAGAVMAMLFFFTLKGIFG' A
#
# COMPACT_ATOMS: atom_id res chain seq x y z
N ALA A 1 11.47 -10.61 -7.71
CA ALA A 1 10.48 -9.80 -6.95
C ALA A 1 9.16 -10.57 -6.80
N GLU A 2 8.57 -11.06 -7.90
CA GLU A 2 7.27 -11.76 -7.86
C GLU A 2 7.24 -12.99 -6.96
N LEU A 3 8.28 -13.82 -6.96
CA LEU A 3 8.34 -15.01 -6.08
C LEU A 3 8.29 -14.61 -4.60
N ALA A 4 9.09 -13.62 -4.18
CA ALA A 4 9.07 -13.11 -2.81
C ALA A 4 7.67 -12.56 -2.44
N ALA A 5 7.07 -11.77 -3.34
CA ALA A 5 5.74 -11.24 -3.12
C ALA A 5 4.68 -12.34 -3.01
N ALA A 6 4.69 -13.31 -3.91
CA ALA A 6 3.75 -14.43 -3.90
C ALA A 6 3.91 -15.29 -2.64
N THR A 7 5.14 -15.59 -2.21
CA THR A 7 5.40 -16.31 -0.97
C THR A 7 4.85 -15.55 0.24
N THR A 8 5.11 -14.25 0.35
CA THR A 8 4.59 -13.44 1.47
C THR A 8 3.06 -13.36 1.44
N VAL A 9 2.44 -13.21 0.28
CA VAL A 9 0.98 -13.20 0.13
C VAL A 9 0.38 -14.54 0.55
N VAL A 10 0.93 -15.67 0.08
CA VAL A 10 0.45 -17.00 0.47
C VAL A 10 0.57 -17.21 1.97
N LEU A 11 1.70 -16.82 2.58
CA LEU A 11 1.88 -16.92 4.03
C LEU A 11 0.86 -16.07 4.79
N ALA A 12 0.65 -14.81 4.39
CA ALA A 12 -0.32 -13.93 5.04
C ALA A 12 -1.76 -14.43 4.88
N SER A 13 -2.11 -14.98 3.71
CA SER A 13 -3.42 -15.60 3.47
C SER A 13 -3.64 -16.83 4.35
N ARG A 14 -2.59 -17.63 4.59
CA ARG A 14 -2.66 -18.81 5.47
C ARG A 14 -2.81 -18.44 6.95
N THR A 15 -2.25 -17.31 7.36
CA THR A 15 -2.36 -16.81 8.75
C THR A 15 -3.57 -15.92 8.98
N GLY A 16 -4.32 -15.57 7.93
CA GLY A 16 -5.48 -14.69 8.02
C GLY A 16 -5.14 -13.23 8.33
N LEU A 17 -3.88 -12.84 8.18
CA LEU A 17 -3.44 -11.47 8.46
C LEU A 17 -3.89 -10.53 7.32
N PRO A 18 -4.61 -9.43 7.62
CA PRO A 18 -4.96 -8.45 6.62
C PRO A 18 -3.70 -7.66 6.23
N VAL A 19 -3.09 -8.05 5.11
CA VAL A 19 -1.89 -7.40 4.55
C VAL A 19 -2.20 -6.72 3.23
N SER A 20 -1.44 -5.68 2.91
CA SER A 20 -1.53 -5.00 1.62
C SER A 20 -0.62 -5.69 0.58
N THR A 21 -1.23 -6.28 -0.46
CA THR A 21 -0.50 -6.90 -1.58
C THR A 21 0.32 -5.87 -2.37
N THR A 22 -0.14 -4.62 -2.45
CA THR A 22 0.60 -3.51 -3.06
C THR A 22 1.91 -3.23 -2.33
N HIS A 23 1.89 -3.16 -0.99
CA HIS A 23 3.11 -2.95 -0.19
C HIS A 23 4.08 -4.12 -0.32
N ILE A 24 3.56 -5.34 -0.34
CA ILE A 24 4.38 -6.55 -0.52
C ILE A 24 5.10 -6.53 -1.88
N LEU A 25 4.38 -6.22 -2.96
CA LEU A 25 4.96 -6.13 -4.31
C LEU A 25 5.99 -5.01 -4.42
N VAL A 26 5.64 -3.79 -3.98
CA VAL A 26 6.56 -2.65 -4.00
C VAL A 26 7.81 -2.97 -3.18
N GLY A 27 7.67 -3.45 -1.95
CA GLY A 27 8.80 -3.84 -1.10
C GLY A 27 9.69 -4.92 -1.74
N SER A 28 9.09 -5.90 -2.41
CA SER A 28 9.82 -6.95 -3.13
C SER A 28 10.61 -6.40 -4.32
N VAL A 29 10.08 -5.42 -5.06
CA VAL A 29 10.79 -4.75 -6.16
C VAL A 29 11.92 -3.87 -5.62
N LEU A 30 11.65 -3.09 -4.57
CA LEU A 30 12.66 -2.26 -3.91
C LEU A 30 13.81 -3.10 -3.35
N GLY A 31 13.52 -4.25 -2.73
CA GLY A 31 14.55 -5.18 -2.24
C GLY A 31 15.46 -5.72 -3.35
N VAL A 32 14.89 -6.08 -4.50
CA VAL A 32 15.67 -6.50 -5.67
C VAL A 32 16.50 -5.33 -6.23
N GLY A 33 15.94 -4.12 -6.26
CA GLY A 33 16.67 -2.92 -6.67
C GLY A 33 17.85 -2.62 -5.73
N LEU A 34 17.64 -2.71 -4.42
CA LEU A 34 18.68 -2.52 -3.41
C LEU A 34 19.80 -3.55 -3.54
N ALA A 35 19.48 -4.81 -3.84
CA ALA A 35 20.46 -5.86 -4.08
C ALA A 35 21.36 -5.57 -5.31
N ARG A 36 20.89 -4.74 -6.25
CA ARG A 36 21.66 -4.27 -7.41
C ARG A 36 22.39 -2.94 -7.15
N GLY A 37 22.29 -2.39 -5.93
CA GLY A 37 22.88 -1.13 -5.49
C GLY A 37 21.88 0.03 -5.45
N VAL A 38 22.06 0.94 -4.49
CA VAL A 38 21.14 2.09 -4.28
C VAL A 38 21.02 2.98 -5.52
N GLY A 39 22.08 3.10 -6.33
CA GLY A 39 22.04 3.86 -7.59
C GLY A 39 21.16 3.26 -8.69
N ALA A 40 20.71 2.01 -8.53
CA ALA A 40 19.75 1.37 -9.45
C ALA A 40 18.29 1.73 -9.12
N LEU A 41 18.05 2.44 -8.01
CA LEU A 41 16.73 2.86 -7.56
C LEU A 41 16.49 4.34 -7.85
N ASP A 42 15.32 4.63 -8.40
CA ASP A 42 14.82 6.00 -8.43
C ASP A 42 14.18 6.35 -7.08
N LEU A 43 14.97 6.95 -6.20
CA LEU A 43 14.52 7.35 -4.86
C LEU A 43 13.38 8.37 -4.89
N ARG A 44 13.24 9.15 -5.96
CA ARG A 44 12.11 10.07 -6.12
C ARG A 44 10.82 9.28 -6.32
N VAL A 45 10.85 8.22 -7.11
CA VAL A 45 9.70 7.31 -7.27
C VAL A 45 9.37 6.63 -5.95
N VAL A 46 10.37 6.12 -5.22
CA VAL A 46 10.16 5.50 -3.90
C VAL A 46 9.47 6.46 -2.94
N PHE A 47 9.96 7.70 -2.87
CA PHE A 47 9.38 8.72 -2.01
C PHE A 47 7.94 9.06 -2.40
N ASN A 48 7.66 9.23 -3.70
CA ASN A 48 6.32 9.49 -4.20
C ASN A 48 5.33 8.36 -3.83
N ILE A 49 5.78 7.10 -3.89
CA ILE A 49 4.96 5.96 -3.46
C ILE A 49 4.63 6.06 -1.98
N ILE A 50 5.62 6.32 -1.12
CA ILE A 50 5.40 6.44 0.34
C ILE A 50 4.44 7.60 0.65
N VAL A 51 4.64 8.76 0.02
CA VAL A 51 3.72 9.90 0.15
C VAL A 51 2.31 9.53 -0.29
N SER A 52 2.16 8.78 -1.39
CA SER A 52 0.84 8.34 -1.86
C SER A 52 0.12 7.48 -0.82
N TRP A 53 0.83 6.58 -0.11
CA TRP A 53 0.24 5.74 0.93
C TRP A 53 -0.20 6.55 2.15
N LEU A 54 0.56 7.58 2.51
CA LEU A 54 0.19 8.48 3.60
C LEU A 54 -0.99 9.38 3.25
N VAL A 55 -1.12 9.80 1.99
CA VAL A 55 -2.20 10.69 1.53
C VAL A 55 -3.51 9.93 1.29
N THR A 56 -3.46 8.66 0.89
CA THR A 56 -4.69 7.86 0.64
C THR A 56 -5.49 7.60 1.92
N LEU A 57 -4.83 7.46 3.07
CA LEU A 57 -5.49 7.28 4.37
C LEU A 57 -6.40 8.47 4.78
N PRO A 58 -5.91 9.72 4.88
CA PRO A 58 -6.74 10.87 5.20
C PRO A 58 -7.77 11.14 4.11
N ALA A 59 -7.42 10.96 2.83
CA ALA A 59 -8.38 11.12 1.75
C ALA A 59 -9.57 10.14 1.88
N GLY A 60 -9.29 8.87 2.19
CA GLY A 60 -10.31 7.86 2.45
C GLY A 60 -11.15 8.19 3.68
N ALA A 61 -10.52 8.64 4.76
CA ALA A 61 -11.21 9.02 5.99
C ALA A 61 -12.16 10.21 5.78
N VAL A 62 -11.70 11.26 5.08
CA VAL A 62 -12.52 12.43 4.73
C VAL A 62 -13.68 12.01 3.84
N MET A 63 -13.43 11.17 2.83
CA MET A 63 -14.48 10.69 1.94
C MET A 63 -15.54 9.87 2.69
N ALA A 64 -15.12 8.94 3.55
CA ALA A 64 -16.03 8.15 4.38
C ALA A 64 -16.87 9.03 5.31
N MET A 65 -16.25 10.04 5.93
CA MET A 65 -16.93 11.02 6.77
C MET A 65 -18.02 11.78 6.00
N LEU A 66 -17.70 12.29 4.80
CA LEU A 66 -18.64 13.02 3.96
C LEU A 66 -19.85 12.15 3.57
N PHE A 67 -19.61 10.91 3.12
CA PHE A 67 -20.71 10.00 2.78
C PHE A 67 -21.59 9.69 3.98
N PHE A 68 -20.99 9.39 5.14
CA PHE A 68 -21.73 9.06 6.35
C PHE A 68 -22.66 10.20 6.77
N PHE A 69 -22.16 11.43 6.87
CA PHE A 69 -22.98 12.57 7.27
C PHE A 69 -24.05 12.93 6.24
N THR A 70 -23.75 12.80 4.95
CA THR A 70 -24.72 13.05 3.88
C THR A 70 -25.87 12.05 3.95
N LEU A 71 -25.57 10.74 4.05
CA LEU A 71 -26.58 9.70 4.16
C LEU A 71 -27.39 9.83 5.44
N LYS A 72 -26.72 10.13 6.57
CA LYS A 72 -27.39 10.38 7.85
C LYS A 72 -28.33 11.59 7.79
N GLY A 73 -27.98 12.64 7.07
CA GLY A 73 -28.84 13.82 6.93
C GLY A 73 -30.07 13.59 6.03
N ILE A 74 -29.99 12.65 5.09
CA ILE A 74 -31.10 12.34 4.16
C ILE A 74 -32.07 11.31 4.75
N PHE A 75 -31.54 10.27 5.41
CA PHE A 75 -32.32 9.10 5.84
C PHE A 75 -32.47 8.97 7.35
N GLY A 76 -31.71 9.75 8.13
CA GLY A 76 -31.71 9.73 9.59
C GLY A 76 -32.56 10.83 10.19
#